data_AF-A0A2E4UZ33-F1
#
_entry.id   AF-A0A2E4UZ33-F1
#
_cell.length_a   1.000
_cell.length_b   1.000
_cell.length_c   1.000
_cell.angle_alpha   90.00
_cell.angle_beta   90.00
_cell.angle_gamma   90.00
#
_symmetry.space_group_name_H-M   'P 1'
#
loop_
_entity.id
_entity.type
_entity.pdbx_description
1 polymer ?
#
loop_
_entity_poly.entity_id
_entity_poly.type
_entity_poly.pdbx_seq_one_letter_code
_entity_poly.pdbx_strand_id
1 'polypeptide(L)'
;MRKCIIIILFFLVFINCNNKDEFIYSNIDGLNHKEILGGPENIEKHSLELIYQIDTTLSMEYFNILLLKLNEGKDIWRPYYFNAISLYCNRISLDDKSKLEASIFNYFLHHPKEYLENIEKMNYDNSDCLLVSISSYIKDYLNQNEITIVSMKNVAHQYCMECSDQEITLIYDYLDLALRFQKE
;
A
#
# COMPACT_ATOMS: atom_id res chain seq x y z
N MET A 1 -57.77 -15.37 -49.96
CA MET A 1 -56.42 -14.93 -49.55
C MET A 1 -56.53 -13.78 -48.57
N ARG A 2 -56.32 -14.03 -47.28
CA ARG A 2 -56.15 -12.98 -46.26
C ARG A 2 -54.81 -13.25 -45.60
N LYS A 3 -53.82 -12.41 -45.91
CA LYS A 3 -52.49 -12.48 -45.30
C LYS A 3 -52.58 -11.85 -43.91
N CYS A 4 -52.48 -12.65 -42.86
CA CYS A 4 -52.27 -12.15 -41.51
C CYS A 4 -50.80 -11.71 -41.40
N ILE A 5 -50.57 -10.40 -41.42
CA ILE A 5 -49.27 -9.81 -41.09
C ILE A 5 -49.20 -9.78 -39.56
N ILE A 6 -48.39 -10.67 -38.98
CA ILE A 6 -48.04 -10.64 -37.56
C ILE A 6 -47.04 -9.48 -37.41
N ILE A 7 -47.51 -8.35 -36.89
CA ILE A 7 -46.62 -7.25 -36.46
C ILE A 7 -46.03 -7.69 -35.12
N ILE A 8 -44.82 -8.24 -35.17
CA ILE A 8 -43.99 -8.42 -33.97
C ILE A 8 -43.55 -7.02 -33.54
N LEU A 9 -44.30 -6.43 -32.61
CA LEU A 9 -43.88 -5.25 -31.88
C LEU A 9 -42.72 -5.66 -30.99
N PHE A 10 -41.50 -5.58 -31.54
CA PHE A 10 -40.26 -5.56 -30.77
C PHE A 10 -40.30 -4.33 -29.88
N PHE A 11 -40.83 -4.51 -28.67
CA PHE A 11 -40.63 -3.57 -27.57
C PHE A 11 -39.13 -3.59 -27.25
N LEU A 12 -38.38 -2.72 -27.94
CA LEU A 12 -37.09 -2.24 -27.50
C LEU A 12 -37.33 -1.41 -26.23
N VAL A 13 -37.57 -2.11 -25.11
CA VAL A 13 -37.35 -1.53 -23.80
C VAL A 13 -35.84 -1.43 -23.67
N PHE A 14 -35.29 -0.31 -24.15
CA PHE A 14 -34.02 0.18 -23.67
C PHE A 14 -34.20 0.42 -22.17
N ILE A 15 -33.91 -0.60 -21.38
CA ILE A 15 -33.62 -0.42 -19.96
C ILE A 15 -32.37 0.46 -19.97
N ASN A 16 -32.59 1.75 -19.82
CA ASN A 16 -31.55 2.71 -19.51
C ASN A 16 -31.09 2.35 -18.09
N CYS A 17 -30.19 1.39 -17.96
CA CYS A 17 -29.44 1.18 -16.74
C CYS A 17 -28.60 2.43 -16.54
N ASN A 18 -29.15 3.42 -15.85
CA ASN A 18 -28.37 4.40 -15.12
C ASN A 18 -27.68 3.66 -13.97
N ASN A 19 -26.75 2.76 -14.30
CA ASN A 19 -25.71 2.37 -13.38
C ASN A 19 -24.83 3.62 -13.26
N LYS A 20 -25.21 4.55 -12.38
CA LYS A 20 -24.17 5.31 -11.70
C LYS A 20 -23.31 4.24 -11.06
N ASP A 21 -22.05 4.16 -11.45
CA ASP A 21 -21.10 3.26 -10.80
C ASP A 21 -21.20 3.53 -9.29
N GLU A 22 -21.90 2.65 -8.58
CA GLU A 22 -21.90 2.67 -7.13
C GLU A 22 -20.53 2.15 -6.74
N PHE A 23 -19.58 3.08 -6.62
CA PHE A 23 -18.32 2.81 -5.96
C PHE A 23 -18.67 2.35 -4.54
N ILE A 24 -18.49 1.05 -4.29
CA ILE A 24 -18.71 0.46 -2.97
C ILE A 24 -17.55 0.90 -2.09
N TYR A 25 -17.76 1.98 -1.35
CA TYR A 25 -16.84 2.41 -0.31
C TYR A 25 -17.11 1.56 0.94
N SER A 26 -16.12 0.75 1.32
CA SER A 26 -16.18 -0.14 2.49
C SER A 26 -16.15 0.69 3.79
N ASN A 27 -17.07 0.42 4.72
CA ASN A 27 -17.04 0.90 6.11
C ASN A 27 -16.37 -0.13 7.06
N ILE A 28 -15.77 -1.20 6.52
CA ILE A 28 -15.26 -2.34 7.30
C ILE A 28 -14.07 -1.93 8.19
N ASP A 29 -13.34 -0.90 7.78
CA ASP A 29 -12.18 -0.32 8.46
C ASP A 29 -12.53 0.83 9.43
N GLY A 30 -13.81 1.21 9.54
CA GLY A 30 -14.27 2.30 10.39
C GLY A 30 -14.01 3.71 9.83
N LEU A 31 -13.56 3.85 8.58
CA LEU A 31 -13.37 5.13 7.90
C LEU A 31 -14.52 5.40 6.92
N ASN A 32 -14.98 6.66 6.86
CA ASN A 32 -15.98 7.08 5.89
C ASN A 32 -15.31 7.56 4.59
N HIS A 33 -14.83 6.63 3.77
CA HIS A 33 -14.06 6.96 2.57
C HIS A 33 -14.78 7.90 1.60
N LYS A 34 -16.12 7.80 1.50
CA LYS A 34 -16.93 8.69 0.66
C LYS A 34 -16.86 10.15 1.13
N GLU A 35 -16.95 10.37 2.44
CA GLU A 35 -16.86 11.72 3.01
C GLU A 35 -15.46 12.30 2.85
N ILE A 36 -14.42 11.47 3.03
CA ILE A 36 -13.02 11.89 2.87
C ILE A 36 -12.74 12.29 1.42
N LEU A 37 -13.14 11.46 0.45
CA LEU A 37 -12.97 11.75 -0.99
C LEU A 37 -13.78 12.98 -1.44
N GLY A 38 -14.95 13.22 -0.85
CA GLY A 38 -15.77 14.41 -1.11
C GLY A 38 -15.30 15.66 -0.36
N GLY A 39 -14.30 15.53 0.52
CA GLY A 39 -13.80 16.58 1.40
C GLY A 39 -12.70 17.46 0.77
N PRO A 40 -12.12 18.36 1.58
CA PRO A 40 -11.00 19.19 1.16
C PRO A 40 -9.74 18.36 0.89
N GLU A 41 -8.84 18.90 0.06
CA GLU A 41 -7.54 18.28 -0.23
C GLU A 41 -6.71 18.11 1.05
N ASN A 42 -6.27 16.88 1.28
CA ASN A 42 -5.38 16.49 2.37
C ASN A 42 -4.71 15.13 2.07
N ILE A 43 -3.83 14.70 2.97
CA ILE A 43 -3.05 13.46 2.78
C ILE A 43 -3.94 12.21 2.79
N GLU A 44 -4.97 12.17 3.63
CA GLU A 44 -5.92 11.06 3.71
C GLU A 44 -6.69 10.89 2.39
N LYS A 45 -7.20 11.99 1.84
CA LYS A 45 -7.87 12.04 0.54
C LYS A 45 -6.93 11.61 -0.58
N HIS A 46 -5.75 12.22 -0.66
CA HIS A 46 -4.73 11.87 -1.67
C HIS A 46 -4.35 10.39 -1.62
N SER A 47 -4.24 9.81 -0.42
CA SER A 47 -3.96 8.39 -0.25
C SER A 47 -5.07 7.52 -0.85
N LEU A 48 -6.34 7.85 -0.57
CA LEU A 48 -7.48 7.13 -1.13
C LEU A 48 -7.62 7.31 -2.64
N GLU A 49 -7.34 8.50 -3.17
CA GLU A 49 -7.40 8.78 -4.61
C GLU A 49 -6.38 7.93 -5.38
N LEU A 50 -5.17 7.78 -4.84
CA LEU A 50 -4.15 6.90 -5.41
C LEU A 50 -4.58 5.43 -5.36
N ILE A 51 -5.04 4.96 -4.20
CA ILE A 51 -5.43 3.55 -3.99
C ILE A 51 -6.62 3.17 -4.88
N TYR A 52 -7.58 4.08 -5.04
CA TYR A 52 -8.77 3.87 -5.87
C TYR A 52 -8.59 4.29 -7.33
N GLN A 53 -7.38 4.69 -7.73
CA GLN A 53 -7.05 5.10 -9.09
C GLN A 53 -7.93 6.24 -9.62
N ILE A 54 -8.41 7.12 -8.73
CA ILE A 54 -9.20 8.31 -9.08
C ILE A 54 -8.26 9.39 -9.63
N ASP A 55 -7.18 9.66 -8.90
CA ASP A 55 -6.07 10.48 -9.38
C ASP A 55 -4.76 9.74 -9.07
N THR A 56 -3.97 9.50 -10.11
CA THR A 56 -2.67 8.80 -10.01
C THR A 56 -1.49 9.75 -10.20
N THR A 57 -1.76 11.05 -10.20
CA THR A 57 -0.75 12.10 -10.36
C THR A 57 0.21 12.08 -9.18
N LEU A 58 1.50 11.99 -9.49
CA LEU A 58 2.53 11.98 -8.48
C LEU A 58 2.83 13.41 -8.02
N SER A 59 2.50 13.69 -6.77
CA SER A 59 2.95 14.89 -6.08
C SER A 59 4.11 14.54 -5.16
N MET A 60 5.27 15.19 -5.36
CA MET A 60 6.43 15.03 -4.48
C MET A 60 6.24 15.67 -3.10
N GLU A 61 5.38 16.69 -3.02
CA GLU A 61 4.97 17.26 -1.74
C GLU A 61 4.22 16.20 -0.91
N TYR A 62 3.20 15.57 -1.51
CA TYR A 62 2.46 14.52 -0.83
C TYR A 62 3.32 13.27 -0.56
N PHE A 63 4.25 12.92 -1.45
CA PHE A 63 5.18 11.83 -1.20
C PHE A 63 5.94 11.99 0.12
N ASN A 64 6.55 13.17 0.36
CA ASN A 64 7.27 13.40 1.61
C ASN A 64 6.34 13.38 2.84
N ILE A 65 5.11 13.89 2.70
CA ILE A 65 4.11 13.84 3.77
C ILE A 65 3.68 12.40 4.05
N LEU A 66 3.51 11.57 3.03
CA LEU A 66 3.18 10.15 3.17
C LEU A 66 4.28 9.43 3.95
N LEU A 67 5.55 9.62 3.60
CA LEU A 67 6.68 9.00 4.31
C LEU A 67 6.72 9.36 5.80
N LEU A 68 6.47 10.64 6.11
CA LEU A 68 6.37 11.13 7.49
C LEU A 68 5.19 10.47 8.23
N LYS A 69 4.00 10.51 7.61
CA LYS A 69 2.76 9.97 8.19
C LYS A 69 2.76 8.44 8.31
N LEU A 70 3.53 7.73 7.51
CA LEU A 70 3.74 6.30 7.68
C LEU A 70 4.35 5.98 9.06
N ASN A 71 5.30 6.79 9.51
CA ASN A 71 6.04 6.54 10.75
C ASN A 71 5.45 7.25 11.97
N GLU A 72 4.77 8.39 11.78
CA GLU A 72 4.27 9.24 12.87
C GLU A 72 2.74 9.44 12.85
N GLY A 73 2.06 8.92 11.84
CA GLY A 73 0.62 9.08 11.66
C GLY A 73 -0.22 8.20 12.58
N LYS A 74 -1.54 8.40 12.49
CA LYS A 74 -2.53 7.61 13.22
C LYS A 74 -2.54 6.17 12.71
N ASP A 75 -2.63 5.21 13.63
CA ASP A 75 -2.64 3.77 13.32
C ASP A 75 -3.66 3.41 12.22
N ILE A 76 -4.90 3.91 12.33
CA ILE A 76 -5.97 3.61 11.36
C ILE A 76 -5.64 4.01 9.92
N TRP A 77 -4.77 5.00 9.72
CA TRP A 77 -4.41 5.51 8.40
C TRP A 77 -3.08 4.95 7.88
N ARG A 78 -2.25 4.39 8.75
CA ARG A 78 -0.92 3.90 8.41
C ARG A 78 -0.92 2.86 7.26
N PRO A 79 -1.85 1.88 7.22
CA PRO A 79 -1.96 0.96 6.08
C PRO A 79 -2.24 1.66 4.75
N TYR A 80 -3.04 2.74 4.76
CA TYR A 80 -3.37 3.51 3.57
C TYR A 80 -2.17 4.33 3.10
N TYR A 81 -1.43 4.94 4.03
CA TYR A 81 -0.19 5.65 3.68
C TYR A 81 0.82 4.68 3.07
N PHE A 82 0.98 3.50 3.67
CA PHE A 82 1.87 2.46 3.15
C PHE A 82 1.47 2.00 1.74
N ASN A 83 0.19 1.73 1.52
CA ASN A 83 -0.31 1.31 0.20
C ASN A 83 -0.16 2.42 -0.84
N ALA A 84 -0.48 3.67 -0.50
CA ALA A 84 -0.28 4.82 -1.37
C ALA A 84 1.20 5.02 -1.74
N ILE A 85 2.13 4.86 -0.77
CA ILE A 85 3.58 4.94 -1.01
C ILE A 85 4.04 3.85 -1.98
N SER A 86 3.49 2.64 -1.90
CA SER A 86 3.86 1.55 -2.80
C SER A 86 3.65 1.90 -4.29
N LEU A 87 2.68 2.77 -4.59
CA LEU A 87 2.38 3.24 -5.94
C LEU A 87 3.41 4.25 -6.49
N TYR A 88 4.21 4.88 -5.61
CA TYR A 88 5.31 5.77 -6.01
C TYR A 88 6.60 5.02 -6.35
N CYS A 89 6.72 3.77 -5.93
CA CYS A 89 8.00 3.08 -5.75
C CYS A 89 8.84 2.96 -7.04
N ASN A 90 8.20 2.84 -8.22
CA ASN A 90 8.86 2.78 -9.53
C ASN A 90 8.83 4.11 -10.31
N ARG A 91 8.45 5.21 -9.67
CA ARG A 91 8.17 6.49 -10.34
C ARG A 91 8.85 7.70 -9.69
N ILE A 92 9.82 7.45 -8.82
CA ILE A 92 10.56 8.47 -8.07
C ILE A 92 12.03 8.54 -8.49
N SER A 93 12.67 9.67 -8.16
CA SER A 93 14.10 9.88 -8.39
C SER A 93 14.97 8.97 -7.51
N LEU A 94 16.27 8.86 -7.82
CA LEU A 94 17.22 8.13 -6.96
C LEU A 94 17.32 8.75 -5.56
N ASP A 95 17.31 10.08 -5.44
CA ASP A 95 17.39 10.76 -4.15
C ASP A 95 16.16 10.44 -3.30
N ASP A 96 14.97 10.45 -3.89
CA ASP A 96 13.73 10.11 -3.20
C ASP A 96 13.60 8.62 -2.89
N LYS A 97 14.25 7.77 -3.69
CA LYS A 97 14.36 6.33 -3.42
C LYS A 97 15.07 6.08 -2.10
N SER A 98 16.15 6.81 -1.79
CA SER A 98 16.85 6.66 -0.51
C SER A 98 15.96 7.00 0.70
N LYS A 99 15.11 8.03 0.58
CA LYS A 99 14.12 8.41 1.62
C LYS A 99 13.05 7.34 1.78
N LEU A 100 12.57 6.79 0.67
CA LEU A 100 11.61 5.69 0.67
C LEU A 100 12.21 4.48 1.41
N GLU A 101 13.41 4.06 1.03
CA GLU A 101 14.12 2.93 1.60
C GLU A 101 14.25 3.05 3.12
N ALA A 102 14.72 4.20 3.61
CA ALA A 102 14.83 4.48 5.04
C ALA A 102 13.47 4.43 5.75
N SER A 103 12.45 5.05 5.16
CA SER A 103 11.12 5.16 5.77
C SER A 103 10.40 3.82 5.83
N ILE A 104 10.53 3.00 4.78
CA ILE A 104 9.94 1.66 4.70
C ILE A 104 10.65 0.71 5.65
N PHE A 105 11.99 0.78 5.74
CA PHE A 105 12.74 -0.01 6.69
C PHE A 105 12.38 0.36 8.14
N ASN A 106 12.28 1.65 8.45
CA ASN A 106 11.88 2.11 9.78
C ASN A 106 10.48 1.64 10.15
N TYR A 107 9.53 1.76 9.22
CA TYR A 107 8.17 1.27 9.40
C TYR A 107 8.15 -0.25 9.64
N PHE A 108 8.90 -1.03 8.86
CA PHE A 108 9.03 -2.47 9.07
C PHE A 108 9.57 -2.80 10.48
N LEU A 109 10.61 -2.13 10.96
CA LEU A 109 11.17 -2.42 12.28
C LEU A 109 10.23 -2.10 13.44
N HIS A 110 9.40 -1.06 13.32
CA HIS A 110 8.55 -0.59 14.41
C HIS A 110 7.09 -1.10 14.34
N HIS A 111 6.67 -1.56 13.17
CA HIS A 111 5.33 -2.11 12.92
C HIS A 111 5.40 -3.38 12.04
N PRO A 112 6.21 -4.39 12.41
CA PRO A 112 6.53 -5.50 11.50
C PRO A 112 5.33 -6.38 11.15
N LYS A 113 4.40 -6.60 12.09
CA LYS A 113 3.16 -7.34 11.83
C LYS A 113 2.27 -6.61 10.82
N GLU A 114 2.02 -5.32 11.05
CA GLU A 114 1.22 -4.48 10.15
C GLU A 114 1.87 -4.43 8.75
N TYR A 115 3.20 -4.32 8.67
CA TYR A 115 3.93 -4.38 7.42
C TYR A 115 3.64 -5.68 6.65
N LEU A 116 3.83 -6.85 7.29
CA LEU A 116 3.64 -8.14 6.62
C LEU A 116 2.19 -8.37 6.19
N GLU A 117 1.22 -8.02 7.04
CA GLU A 117 -0.21 -8.10 6.70
C GLU A 117 -0.58 -7.24 5.50
N ASN A 118 0.09 -6.10 5.30
CA ASN A 118 -0.13 -5.26 4.14
C ASN A 118 0.57 -5.79 2.89
N ILE A 119 1.79 -6.34 3.03
CA ILE A 119 2.50 -6.98 1.92
C ILE A 119 1.70 -8.16 1.36
N GLU A 120 1.10 -9.00 2.22
CA GLU A 120 0.31 -10.15 1.80
C GLU A 120 -0.89 -9.77 0.92
N LYS A 121 -1.48 -8.59 1.16
CA LYS A 121 -2.64 -8.07 0.42
C LYS A 121 -2.27 -7.28 -0.82
N MET A 122 -0.98 -7.02 -1.03
CA MET A 122 -0.46 -6.17 -2.09
C MET A 122 -0.26 -6.96 -3.40
N ASN A 123 -0.31 -6.27 -4.54
CA ASN A 123 0.09 -6.89 -5.80
C ASN A 123 1.61 -7.14 -5.84
N TYR A 124 2.04 -8.08 -6.68
CA TYR A 124 3.44 -8.49 -6.77
C TYR A 124 4.40 -7.35 -7.15
N ASP A 125 4.04 -6.51 -8.11
CA ASP A 125 4.91 -5.41 -8.57
C ASP A 125 5.26 -4.44 -7.44
N ASN A 126 4.24 -4.08 -6.64
CA ASN A 126 4.40 -3.18 -5.51
C ASN A 126 5.13 -3.87 -4.35
N SER A 127 4.80 -5.13 -4.02
CA SER A 127 5.48 -5.87 -2.95
C SER A 127 6.95 -6.09 -3.28
N ASP A 128 7.28 -6.43 -4.53
CA ASP A 128 8.65 -6.63 -4.99
C ASP A 128 9.45 -5.32 -4.90
N CYS A 129 8.82 -4.19 -5.24
CA CYS A 129 9.49 -2.90 -5.07
C CYS A 129 9.82 -2.61 -3.60
N LEU A 130 8.91 -2.92 -2.68
CA LEU A 130 9.15 -2.73 -1.24
C LEU A 130 10.22 -3.71 -0.70
N LEU A 131 10.28 -4.94 -1.20
CA LEU A 131 11.34 -5.89 -0.88
C LEU A 131 12.70 -5.38 -1.39
N VAL A 132 12.76 -4.83 -2.60
CA VAL A 132 13.95 -4.18 -3.15
C VAL A 132 14.39 -3.03 -2.23
N SER A 133 13.44 -2.19 -1.79
CA SER A 133 13.74 -1.06 -0.91
C SER A 133 14.34 -1.50 0.43
N ILE A 134 13.73 -2.49 1.09
CA ILE A 134 14.26 -3.02 2.35
C ILE A 134 15.62 -3.71 2.13
N SER A 135 15.77 -4.51 1.07
CA SER A 135 17.04 -5.17 0.75
C SER A 135 18.17 -4.18 0.55
N SER A 136 17.91 -3.09 -0.19
CA SER A 136 18.86 -2.00 -0.43
C SER A 136 19.30 -1.38 0.89
N TYR A 137 18.33 -0.97 1.72
CA TYR A 137 18.63 -0.31 2.98
C TYR A 137 19.38 -1.21 3.97
N ILE A 138 19.00 -2.49 4.09
CA ILE A 138 19.70 -3.45 4.96
C ILE A 138 21.17 -3.56 4.57
N LYS A 139 21.48 -3.69 3.27
CA LYS A 139 22.85 -3.81 2.79
C LYS A 139 23.66 -2.56 3.08
N ASP A 140 23.09 -1.39 2.80
CA ASP A 140 23.75 -0.11 3.08
C ASP A 140 24.01 0.04 4.58
N TYR A 141 23.02 -0.30 5.41
CA TYR A 141 23.13 -0.19 6.85
C TYR A 141 24.17 -1.15 7.45
N LEU A 142 24.25 -2.40 6.95
CA LEU A 142 25.26 -3.39 7.33
C LEU A 142 26.68 -2.99 6.90
N ASN A 143 26.81 -2.29 5.77
CA ASN A 143 28.10 -1.84 5.27
C ASN A 143 28.63 -0.61 6.03
N GLN A 144 27.72 0.23 6.53
CA GLN A 144 28.08 1.53 7.14
C GLN A 144 28.10 1.51 8.67
N ASN A 145 27.40 0.57 9.31
CA ASN A 145 27.24 0.53 10.77
C ASN A 145 27.69 -0.81 11.34
N GLU A 146 28.05 -0.85 12.63
CA GLU A 146 28.33 -2.10 13.37
C GLU A 146 27.05 -2.88 13.75
N ILE A 147 25.96 -2.67 13.03
CA ILE A 147 24.65 -3.24 13.35
C ILE A 147 24.45 -4.50 12.51
N THR A 148 24.09 -5.60 13.18
CA THR A 148 23.94 -6.90 12.52
C THR A 148 22.48 -7.17 12.13
N ILE A 149 22.26 -8.12 11.22
CA ILE A 149 20.90 -8.62 10.92
C ILE A 149 20.21 -9.17 12.18
N VAL A 150 20.97 -9.74 13.12
CA VAL A 150 20.46 -10.21 14.41
C VAL A 150 19.92 -9.04 15.24
N SER A 151 20.63 -7.91 15.24
CA SER A 151 20.16 -6.68 15.90
C SER A 151 18.85 -6.18 15.29
N MET A 152 18.73 -6.18 13.96
CA MET A 152 17.50 -5.79 13.27
C MET A 152 16.33 -6.70 13.64
N LYS A 153 16.55 -8.03 13.64
CA LYS A 153 15.56 -9.02 14.07
C LYS A 153 15.08 -8.77 15.50
N ASN A 154 16.02 -8.53 16.42
CA ASN A 154 15.68 -8.27 17.82
C ASN A 154 14.85 -6.99 17.98
N VAL A 155 15.16 -5.93 17.22
CA VAL A 155 14.36 -4.69 17.23
C VAL A 155 12.94 -4.98 16.73
N ALA A 156 12.80 -5.63 15.57
CA ALA A 156 11.49 -5.97 15.02
C ALA A 156 10.66 -6.83 16.00
N HIS A 157 11.28 -7.83 16.63
CA HIS A 157 10.62 -8.64 17.65
C HIS A 157 10.17 -7.79 18.85
N GLN A 158 11.03 -6.90 19.36
CA GLN A 158 10.68 -6.02 20.48
C GLN A 158 9.44 -5.15 20.19
N TYR A 159 9.28 -4.71 18.94
CA TYR A 159 8.12 -3.91 18.53
C TYR A 159 6.90 -4.75 18.14
N CYS A 160 7.00 -6.08 18.04
CA CYS A 160 5.85 -6.95 17.84
C CYS A 160 5.32 -7.57 19.15
N MET A 161 4.81 -6.73 20.06
CA MET A 161 4.38 -7.17 21.40
C MET A 161 3.23 -8.21 21.41
N GLU A 162 2.41 -8.27 20.35
CA GLU A 162 1.27 -9.20 20.22
C GLU A 162 1.44 -10.20 19.06
N CYS A 163 2.68 -10.46 18.64
CA CYS A 163 2.98 -11.52 17.68
C CYS A 163 2.95 -12.91 18.37
N SER A 164 2.38 -13.88 17.67
CA SER A 164 2.62 -15.31 17.88
C SER A 164 4.02 -15.71 17.42
N ASP A 165 4.51 -16.86 17.89
CA ASP A 165 5.81 -17.41 17.46
C ASP A 165 5.91 -17.58 15.94
N GLN A 166 4.79 -17.91 15.29
CA GLN A 166 4.72 -18.02 13.83
C GLN A 166 4.90 -16.65 13.16
N GLU A 167 4.26 -15.60 13.67
CA GLU A 167 4.43 -14.24 13.15
C GLU A 167 5.87 -13.74 13.35
N ILE A 168 6.49 -14.02 14.50
CA ILE A 168 7.92 -13.71 14.72
C ILE A 168 8.81 -14.45 13.72
N THR A 169 8.52 -15.73 13.45
CA THR A 169 9.26 -16.50 12.45
C THR A 169 9.16 -15.86 11.07
N LEU A 170 7.95 -15.45 10.66
CA LEU A 170 7.74 -14.76 9.39
C LEU A 170 8.51 -13.44 9.29
N ILE A 171 8.55 -12.65 10.37
CA ILE A 171 9.33 -11.40 10.42
C ILE A 171 10.82 -11.68 10.22
N TYR A 172 11.34 -12.72 10.86
CA TYR A 172 12.75 -13.09 10.76
C TYR A 172 13.11 -13.64 9.38
N ASP A 173 12.23 -14.48 8.82
CA ASP A 173 12.39 -15.03 7.49
C ASP A 173 12.36 -13.92 6.43
N TYR A 174 11.50 -12.91 6.61
CA TYR A 174 11.44 -11.76 5.73
C TYR A 174 12.74 -10.94 5.74
N LEU A 175 13.32 -10.71 6.93
CA LEU A 175 14.64 -10.06 7.05
C LEU A 175 15.75 -10.87 6.37
N ASP A 176 15.75 -12.20 6.53
CA ASP A 176 16.73 -13.08 5.89
C ASP A 176 16.54 -13.15 4.37
N LEU A 177 15.30 -13.08 3.89
CA LEU A 177 14.97 -12.96 2.48
C LEU A 177 15.54 -11.64 1.94
N ALA A 178 15.19 -10.51 2.55
CA ALA A 178 15.65 -9.20 2.11
C ALA A 178 17.18 -9.07 2.10
N LEU A 179 17.87 -9.66 3.09
CA LEU A 179 19.34 -9.68 3.14
C LEU A 179 19.95 -10.41 1.94
N ARG A 180 19.38 -11.56 1.56
CA ARG A 180 19.88 -12.42 0.47
C ARG A 180 19.35 -12.00 -0.90
N PHE A 181 18.29 -11.20 -0.93
CA PHE A 181 17.63 -10.79 -2.16
C PHE A 181 18.60 -10.04 -3.08
N GLN A 182 18.63 -10.42 -4.35
CA GLN A 182 19.39 -9.74 -5.40
C GLN A 182 18.39 -9.50 -6.53
N LYS A 183 18.20 -8.23 -6.91
CA LYS A 183 17.38 -7.90 -8.07
C LYS A 183 18.18 -8.27 -9.32
N GLU A 184 17.62 -9.12 -10.16
CA GLU A 184 18.18 -9.47 -11.48
C GLU A 184 18.28 -8.25 -12.40
#